data_AF-A0A517DN99-F1
#
_entry.id   AF-A0A517DN99-F1
#
_cell.length_a   1.000
_cell.length_b   1.000
_cell.length_c   1.000
_cell.angle_alpha   90.00
_cell.angle_beta   90.00
_cell.angle_gamma   90.00
#
_symmetry.space_group_name_H-M   'P 1'
#
loop_
_entity.id
_entity.type
_entity.pdbx_description
1 polymer ?
#
loop_
_entity_poly.entity_id
_entity_poly.type
_entity_poly.pdbx_seq_one_letter_code
_entity_poly.pdbx_strand_id
1 'polypeptide(L)'
;MRKTSCRLLIILLLSMIIILYPTSALAADFSFNINIMRQDGATCGELWLNDKLVWRLALLADGAKPVAGGFNGANTTLIIPDIVNGMFVVKVE
;
A
#
# COMPACT_ATOMS: atom_id res chain seq x y z
N MET A 1 -23.95 51.95 1.50
CA MET A 1 -24.38 50.77 0.70
C MET A 1 -23.26 50.14 -0.13
N ARG A 2 -22.27 50.87 -0.69
CA ARG A 2 -21.19 50.28 -1.51
C ARG A 2 -20.21 49.34 -0.77
N LYS A 3 -19.92 49.62 0.51
CA LYS A 3 -19.00 48.80 1.34
C LYS A 3 -19.56 47.43 1.74
N THR A 4 -20.88 47.33 1.95
CA THR A 4 -21.55 46.06 2.29
C THR A 4 -21.58 45.12 1.09
N SER A 5 -21.77 45.66 -0.12
CA SER A 5 -21.72 44.90 -1.38
C SER A 5 -20.34 44.28 -1.63
N CYS A 6 -19.24 45.03 -1.40
CA CYS A 6 -17.88 44.48 -1.52
C CYS A 6 -17.61 43.36 -0.51
N ARG A 7 -18.08 43.48 0.74
CA ARG A 7 -17.93 42.42 1.75
C ARG A 7 -18.69 41.16 1.36
N LEU A 8 -19.90 41.32 0.83
CA LEU A 8 -20.73 40.21 0.35
C LEU A 8 -20.06 39.50 -0.84
N LEU A 9 -19.47 40.26 -1.76
CA LEU A 9 -18.70 39.73 -2.89
C LEU A 9 -17.49 38.91 -2.44
N ILE A 10 -16.75 39.39 -1.44
CA ILE A 10 -15.59 38.68 -0.88
C ILE A 10 -16.02 37.37 -0.22
N ILE A 11 -17.10 37.39 0.57
CA ILE A 11 -17.64 36.19 1.23
C ILE A 11 -18.09 35.17 0.19
N LEU A 12 -18.73 35.62 -0.89
CA LEU A 12 -19.22 34.76 -1.96
C LEU A 12 -18.07 34.17 -2.79
N LEU A 13 -17.00 34.93 -3.01
CA LEU A 13 -15.76 34.42 -3.60
C LEU A 13 -15.09 33.36 -2.71
N LEU A 14 -15.03 33.59 -1.40
CA LEU A 14 -14.44 32.64 -0.45
C LEU A 14 -15.24 31.34 -0.36
N SER A 15 -16.58 31.42 -0.36
CA SER A 15 -17.42 30.22 -0.34
C SER A 15 -17.29 29.42 -1.64
N MET A 16 -17.16 30.10 -2.78
CA MET A 16 -16.95 29.45 -4.07
C MET A 16 -15.62 28.68 -4.08
N ILE A 17 -14.54 29.25 -3.55
CA ILE A 17 -13.23 28.57 -3.45
C ILE A 17 -13.31 27.31 -2.57
N ILE A 18 -14.05 27.36 -1.46
CA ILE A 18 -14.22 26.22 -0.56
C ILE A 18 -15.03 25.09 -1.24
N ILE A 19 -16.08 25.44 -1.99
CA ILE A 19 -16.92 24.45 -2.67
C ILE A 19 -16.19 23.82 -3.87
N LEU A 20 -15.35 24.59 -4.57
CA LEU A 20 -14.54 24.07 -5.67
C LEU A 20 -13.30 23.30 -5.21
N TYR A 21 -12.98 23.28 -3.91
CA TYR A 21 -11.84 22.53 -3.41
C TYR A 21 -12.13 21.02 -3.55
N PRO A 22 -11.40 20.30 -4.42
CA PRO A 22 -11.71 18.91 -4.70
C PRO A 22 -11.31 18.05 -3.51
N THR A 23 -12.28 17.73 -2.65
CA THR A 23 -12.11 16.80 -1.54
C THR A 23 -11.71 15.40 -2.03
N SER A 24 -12.07 15.04 -3.27
CA SER A 24 -11.64 13.81 -3.93
C SER A 24 -10.14 13.76 -4.25
N ALA A 25 -9.48 14.91 -4.46
CA ALA A 25 -8.03 14.94 -4.68
C ALA A 25 -7.25 14.63 -3.40
N LEU A 26 -7.80 14.98 -2.23
CA LEU A 26 -7.21 14.62 -0.93
C LEU A 26 -7.32 13.12 -0.64
N ALA A 27 -8.35 12.44 -1.17
CA ALA A 27 -8.52 10.99 -1.03
C ALA A 27 -7.66 10.19 -2.04
N ALA A 28 -7.17 10.84 -3.12
CA ALA A 28 -6.33 10.20 -4.12
C ALA A 28 -4.96 9.77 -3.54
N ASP A 29 -4.49 10.46 -2.51
CA ASP A 29 -3.23 10.17 -1.80
C ASP A 29 -3.36 9.06 -0.73
N PHE A 30 -4.51 8.39 -0.63
CA PHE A 30 -4.70 7.26 0.26
C PHE A 30 -5.25 6.04 -0.49
N SER A 31 -4.34 5.20 -0.98
CA SER A 31 -4.63 3.94 -1.64
C SER A 31 -4.06 2.80 -0.82
N PHE A 32 -4.90 1.89 -0.35
CA PHE A 32 -4.49 0.72 0.41
C PHE A 32 -4.95 -0.54 -0.32
N ASN A 33 -3.99 -1.38 -0.72
CA ASN A 33 -4.29 -2.59 -1.48
C ASN A 33 -3.61 -3.81 -0.84
N ILE A 34 -4.38 -4.89 -0.71
CA ILE A 34 -3.86 -6.20 -0.30
C ILE A 34 -3.97 -7.11 -1.51
N ASN A 35 -2.82 -7.58 -1.99
CA ASN A 35 -2.77 -8.50 -3.12
C ASN A 35 -2.35 -9.88 -2.61
N ILE A 36 -3.07 -10.91 -3.02
CA ILE A 36 -2.71 -12.31 -2.74
C ILE A 36 -2.56 -12.99 -4.09
N MET A 37 -1.36 -13.49 -4.36
CA MET A 37 -1.02 -14.13 -5.62
C MET A 37 -0.25 -15.42 -5.38
N ARG A 38 -0.33 -16.35 -6.33
CA ARG A 38 0.47 -17.57 -6.34
C ARG A 38 1.48 -17.45 -7.47
N GLN A 39 2.76 -17.54 -7.13
CA GLN A 39 3.86 -17.39 -8.07
C GLN A 39 4.86 -18.52 -7.86
N ASP A 40 5.13 -19.28 -8.93
CA ASP A 40 6.18 -20.30 -9.01
C ASP A 40 6.24 -21.26 -7.80
N GLY A 41 5.07 -21.74 -7.35
CA GLY A 41 4.96 -22.68 -6.22
C GLY A 41 4.88 -22.01 -4.84
N ALA A 42 5.19 -20.72 -4.72
CA ALA A 42 5.01 -19.92 -3.52
C ALA A 42 3.68 -19.14 -3.52
N THR A 43 3.13 -18.90 -2.34
CA THR A 43 1.97 -18.01 -2.15
C THR A 43 2.47 -16.70 -1.55
N CYS A 44 2.26 -15.59 -2.25
CA CYS A 44 2.70 -14.26 -1.85
C CYS A 44 1.50 -13.39 -1.45
N GLY A 45 1.52 -12.85 -0.25
CA GLY A 45 0.65 -11.77 0.20
C GLY A 45 1.41 -10.46 0.21
N GLU A 46 0.82 -9.39 -0.32
CA GLU A 46 1.47 -8.09 -0.46
C GLU A 46 0.59 -6.98 0.08
N LEU A 47 1.22 -6.06 0.78
CA LEU A 47 0.60 -4.87 1.34
C LEU A 47 1.14 -3.64 0.60
N TRP A 48 0.26 -2.96 -0.10
CA TRP A 48 0.57 -1.76 -0.86
C TRP A 48 -0.12 -0.55 -0.22
N LEU A 49 0.66 0.51 -0.04
CA LEU A 49 0.17 1.82 0.39
C LEU A 49 0.65 2.85 -0.62
N ASN A 50 -0.29 3.60 -1.22
CA ASN A 50 -0.01 4.64 -2.21
C ASN A 50 0.90 4.14 -3.33
N ASP A 51 0.53 2.99 -3.90
CA ASP A 51 1.25 2.29 -4.97
C ASP A 51 2.70 1.90 -4.64
N LYS A 52 3.06 1.93 -3.36
CA LYS A 52 4.33 1.45 -2.83
C LYS A 52 4.12 0.17 -2.03
N LEU A 53 4.89 -0.87 -2.34
CA LEU A 53 4.93 -2.08 -1.53
C LEU A 53 5.57 -1.77 -0.17
N VAL A 54 4.80 -1.93 0.90
CA VAL A 54 5.23 -1.70 2.29
C VAL A 54 5.68 -2.99 2.94
N TRP A 55 4.95 -4.08 2.69
CA TRP A 55 5.24 -5.38 3.27
C TRP A 55 4.84 -6.51 2.33
N ARG A 56 5.59 -7.61 2.41
CA ARG A 56 5.27 -8.84 1.69
C ARG A 56 5.43 -10.04 2.62
N LEU A 57 4.49 -10.97 2.54
CA LEU A 57 4.59 -12.32 3.06
C LEU A 57 4.78 -13.29 1.91
N ALA A 58 5.82 -14.11 1.93
CA ALA A 58 5.98 -15.19 0.98
C ALA A 58 5.99 -16.53 1.72
N LEU A 59 4.96 -17.33 1.46
CA LEU A 59 4.81 -18.71 1.91
C LEU A 59 5.38 -19.62 0.85
N LEU A 60 6.44 -20.31 1.20
CA LEU A 60 7.24 -21.09 0.29
C LEU A 60 6.85 -22.56 0.41
N ALA A 61 6.74 -23.27 -0.73
CA ALA A 61 6.48 -24.71 -0.72
C ALA A 61 7.78 -25.51 -0.62
N ASP A 62 8.89 -24.91 -1.02
CA ASP A 62 10.25 -25.44 -0.98
C ASP A 62 11.20 -24.36 -0.43
N GLY A 63 12.43 -24.73 -0.06
CA GLY A 63 13.43 -23.77 0.41
C GLY A 63 13.91 -22.74 -0.62
N ALA A 64 13.28 -22.68 -1.81
CA ALA A 64 13.73 -21.85 -2.91
C ALA A 64 13.24 -20.40 -2.72
N LYS A 65 14.13 -19.55 -2.19
CA LYS A 65 13.84 -18.12 -2.00
C LYS A 65 13.55 -17.43 -3.35
N PRO A 66 12.37 -16.82 -3.54
CA PRO A 66 12.02 -16.14 -4.78
C PRO A 66 12.89 -14.89 -4.91
N VAL A 67 13.65 -14.82 -6.01
CA VAL A 67 14.43 -13.63 -6.36
C VAL A 67 13.47 -12.61 -6.97
N ALA A 68 12.78 -11.89 -6.10
CA ALA A 68 11.87 -10.84 -6.53
C ALA A 68 12.69 -9.57 -6.87
N GLY A 69 13.25 -9.54 -8.09
CA GLY A 69 13.93 -8.37 -8.63
C GLY A 69 12.94 -7.21 -8.81
N GLY A 70 12.99 -6.23 -7.91
CA GLY A 70 12.12 -5.05 -7.97
C GLY A 70 11.66 -4.49 -6.63
N PHE A 71 11.85 -5.23 -5.53
CA PHE A 71 11.27 -4.88 -4.22
C PHE A 71 12.32 -4.46 -3.19
N ASN A 72 13.34 -3.71 -3.65
CA ASN A 72 14.56 -3.31 -2.92
C ASN A 72 14.36 -2.44 -1.66
N GLY A 73 13.13 -2.33 -1.14
CA GLY A 73 12.82 -1.55 0.06
C GLY A 73 11.56 -2.01 0.82
N ALA A 74 11.00 -3.18 0.51
CA ALA A 74 9.84 -3.72 1.22
C ALA A 74 10.27 -4.77 2.25
N ASN A 75 9.75 -4.68 3.48
CA ASN A 75 9.96 -5.72 4.48
C ASN A 75 9.28 -7.00 3.99
N THR A 76 10.08 -8.01 3.64
CA THR A 76 9.57 -9.30 3.17
C THR A 76 9.77 -10.32 4.27
N THR A 77 8.68 -10.88 4.77
CA THR A 77 8.67 -12.03 5.68
C THR A 77 8.54 -13.31 4.87
N LEU A 78 9.46 -14.24 5.07
CA LEU A 78 9.52 -15.53 4.39
C LEU A 78 9.13 -16.62 5.39
N ILE A 79 8.16 -17.46 5.02
CA ILE A 79 7.80 -18.66 5.79
C ILE A 79 8.18 -19.87 4.94
N ILE A 80 9.18 -20.61 5.40
CA ILE A 80 9.80 -21.71 4.66
C ILE A 80 9.67 -23.00 5.45
N PRO A 81 8.95 -24.03 4.94
CA PRO A 81 9.03 -25.38 5.48
C PRO A 81 10.36 -26.02 5.07
N ASP A 82 11.04 -26.67 6.01
CA ASP A 82 12.33 -27.34 5.78
C ASP A 82 12.45 -28.65 6.58
N ILE A 83 13.38 -29.52 6.19
CA ILE A 83 13.72 -30.74 6.92
C ILE A 83 15.19 -30.68 7.33
N VAL A 84 15.45 -30.58 8.62
CA VAL A 84 16.80 -30.55 9.18
C VAL A 84 17.00 -31.77 10.05
N ASN A 85 17.99 -32.61 9.73
CA ASN A 85 18.31 -33.85 10.45
C ASN A 85 17.10 -34.80 10.60
N GLY A 86 16.24 -34.88 9.57
CA GLY A 86 15.03 -35.72 9.59
C GLY A 86 13.86 -35.15 10.38
N MET A 87 13.97 -33.94 10.94
CA MET A 87 12.87 -33.23 11.60
C MET A 87 12.30 -32.15 10.70
N PHE A 88 10.97 -32.04 10.68
CA PHE A 88 10.27 -30.93 10.02
C PHE A 88 10.41 -29.64 10.84
N VAL A 89 10.89 -28.58 10.21
CA VAL A 89 11.16 -27.27 10.82
C VAL A 89 10.49 -26.18 9.97
N VAL A 90 9.93 -25.17 10.62
CA VAL A 90 9.42 -23.97 9.94
C VAL A 90 10.39 -22.83 10.22
N LYS A 91 11.02 -22.30 9.16
CA LYS A 91 11.91 -21.15 9.23
C LYS A 91 11.12 -19.88 8.92
N VAL A 92 11.38 -18.83 9.70
CA VAL A 92 10.80 -17.50 9.51
C VAL A 92 11.96 -16.52 9.40
N GLU A 93 12.01 -15.82 8.27
CA GLU A 93 13.04 -14.80 7.95
C GLU A 93 12.40 -13.47 7.55
#